data_AF-A0A357MK70-F1
#
_entry.id   AF-A0A357MK70-F1
#
_cell.length_a   1.000
_cell.length_b   1.000
_cell.length_c   1.000
_cell.angle_alpha   90.00
_cell.angle_beta   90.00
_cell.angle_gamma   90.00
#
_symmetry.space_group_name_H-M   'P 1'
#
loop_
_entity.id
_entity.type
_entity.pdbx_description
1 polymer ?
#
loop_
_entity_poly.entity_id
_entity_poly.type
_entity_poly.pdbx_seq_one_letter_code
_entity_poly.pdbx_strand_id
1 'polypeptide(L)'
;MQTTFSPEQLQDPAIQRSNEILRACVHCGFCTATCPTYQVLGDELDSPRGRIYLIKDMLENDRDPDPLTVTHIDRCLSCLACMTTCPSGVNYMHLVDHAREYIEQRYRRPWHDRALRWILARILPYPTRFRLALLGAKIGRPFRRLIPDARLRAMLDMAPKHIPPVSRNDDPQSFAPQGPRRKRVALMTGCAQKALNTDINDATIRLLTRLGCEVVVARGAGCCGALTHHMGKTGESHATAAKNIRAWADEMDGAGLDAIVINTSGCGTMVKDYGHMFRNEALAGDAARVSEIACDVSELLVELLPEGDPAFTRNTAKSEIAGIDAPAIPPEGQGPVVAYHAACSLQHGQKIKSAPKDLLKRAGFRVVEPADSHLCCGSAGTYNLMQPEISAKLKDRKIRTLEAKAPEIIAAGNIGCMMQIGSGTELPVVHTVELLDWATGGPRPPALDRDGTSAQSVPMLR
;
A
#
# COMPACT_ATOMS: atom_id res chain seq x y z
N MET A 1 13.08 -5.85 27.05
CA MET A 1 13.57 -4.74 27.89
C MET A 1 12.77 -4.73 29.18
N GLN A 2 13.29 -4.21 30.28
CA GLN A 2 12.48 -4.10 31.50
C GLN A 2 11.40 -3.03 31.31
N THR A 3 10.20 -3.31 31.82
CA THR A 3 9.08 -2.39 31.87
C THR A 3 8.54 -2.23 33.29
N THR A 4 7.94 -1.09 33.61
CA THR A 4 7.47 -0.73 34.96
C THR A 4 6.05 -0.17 34.98
N PHE A 5 5.14 -0.72 34.15
CA PHE A 5 3.71 -0.37 34.18
C PHE A 5 3.06 -0.80 35.50
N SER A 6 2.15 0.03 36.03
CA SER A 6 1.36 -0.30 37.21
C SER A 6 0.29 -1.37 36.90
N PRO A 7 -0.20 -2.11 37.91
CA PRO A 7 -1.31 -3.04 37.73
C PRO A 7 -2.58 -2.39 37.14
N GLU A 8 -2.85 -1.13 37.49
CA GLU A 8 -3.98 -0.35 36.98
C GLU A 8 -3.79 0.00 35.50
N GLN A 9 -2.59 0.44 35.09
CA GLN A 9 -2.28 0.70 33.68
C GLN A 9 -2.45 -0.55 32.81
N LEU A 10 -2.11 -1.73 33.34
CA LEU A 10 -2.23 -3.02 32.64
C LEU A 10 -3.68 -3.51 32.49
N GLN A 11 -4.67 -2.84 33.09
CA GLN A 11 -6.08 -3.11 32.81
C GLN A 11 -6.51 -2.60 31.43
N ASP A 12 -5.81 -1.61 30.87
CA ASP A 12 -6.02 -1.17 29.49
C ASP A 12 -5.42 -2.21 28.51
N PRO A 13 -6.24 -2.84 27.66
CA PRO A 13 -5.76 -3.84 26.70
C PRO A 13 -4.70 -3.31 25.72
N ALA A 14 -4.70 -2.01 25.39
CA ALA A 14 -3.71 -1.40 24.51
C ALA A 14 -2.36 -1.25 25.22
N ILE A 15 -2.37 -0.86 26.49
CA ILE A 15 -1.16 -0.79 27.33
C ILE A 15 -0.62 -2.19 27.60
N GLN A 16 -1.48 -3.15 27.94
CA GLN A 16 -1.09 -4.55 28.12
C GLN A 16 -0.38 -5.09 26.88
N ARG A 17 -0.97 -4.89 25.70
CA ARG A 17 -0.36 -5.30 24.43
C ARG A 17 0.96 -4.60 24.15
N SER A 18 1.05 -3.30 24.44
CA SER A 18 2.30 -2.54 24.28
C SER A 18 3.38 -3.04 25.22
N ASN A 19 3.04 -3.37 26.47
CA ASN A 19 3.96 -3.93 27.45
C ASN A 19 4.56 -5.26 26.97
N GLU A 20 3.76 -6.18 26.40
CA GLU A 20 4.26 -7.42 25.78
C GLU A 20 5.30 -7.13 24.68
N ILE A 21 4.97 -6.20 23.78
CA ILE A 21 5.83 -5.84 22.65
C ILE A 21 7.14 -5.19 23.12
N LEU A 22 7.05 -4.28 24.10
CA LEU A 22 8.22 -3.62 24.70
C LEU A 22 9.14 -4.65 25.36
N ARG A 23 8.58 -5.57 26.15
CA ARG A 23 9.37 -6.61 26.84
C ARG A 23 10.13 -7.51 25.87
N ALA A 24 9.62 -7.75 24.66
CA ALA A 24 10.32 -8.50 23.61
C ALA A 24 11.58 -7.79 23.07
N CYS A 25 11.66 -6.46 23.13
CA CYS A 25 12.81 -5.71 22.60
C CYS A 25 14.08 -5.90 23.45
N VAL A 26 15.16 -6.43 22.87
CA VAL A 26 16.47 -6.58 23.57
C VAL A 26 17.48 -5.45 23.25
N HIS A 27 17.05 -4.38 22.56
CA HIS A 27 17.89 -3.22 22.19
C HIS A 27 19.17 -3.53 21.38
N CYS A 28 19.23 -4.67 20.69
CA CYS A 28 20.40 -5.13 19.91
C CYS A 28 20.81 -4.25 18.71
N GLY A 29 19.91 -3.40 18.18
CA GLY A 29 20.25 -2.45 17.13
C GLY A 29 20.16 -2.92 15.68
N PHE A 30 19.85 -4.19 15.38
CA PHE A 30 19.69 -4.68 13.99
C PHE A 30 18.69 -3.85 13.16
N CYS A 31 17.66 -3.32 13.81
CA CYS A 31 16.65 -2.46 13.18
C CYS A 31 17.19 -1.12 12.64
N THR A 32 18.35 -0.65 13.12
CA THR A 32 18.96 0.61 12.66
C THR A 32 19.44 0.49 11.21
N ALA A 33 20.03 -0.66 10.86
CA ALA A 33 20.56 -0.93 9.53
C ALA A 33 19.50 -0.95 8.44
N THR A 34 18.22 -1.17 8.77
CA THR A 34 17.12 -1.24 7.79
C THR A 34 16.11 -0.09 7.93
N CYS A 35 16.34 0.84 8.85
CA CYS A 35 15.43 1.97 9.06
C CYS A 35 15.73 3.12 8.09
N PRO A 36 14.79 3.48 7.19
CA PRO A 36 15.07 4.49 6.18
C PRO A 36 15.29 5.89 6.76
N THR A 37 14.56 6.28 7.81
CA THR A 37 14.72 7.60 8.43
C THR A 37 16.02 7.72 9.21
N TYR A 38 16.44 6.68 9.94
CA TYR A 38 17.77 6.63 10.56
C TYR A 38 18.89 6.75 9.52
N GLN A 39 18.82 6.01 8.41
CA GLN A 39 19.86 6.10 7.37
C GLN A 39 19.94 7.48 6.70
N VAL A 40 18.85 8.24 6.68
CA VAL A 40 18.83 9.60 6.12
C VAL A 40 19.28 10.66 7.12
N LEU A 41 18.94 10.49 8.40
CA LEU A 41 19.11 11.52 9.42
C LEU A 41 20.31 11.28 10.35
N GLY A 42 20.73 10.03 10.54
CA GLY A 42 21.77 9.63 11.49
C GLY A 42 21.36 9.77 12.97
N ASP A 43 20.12 10.16 13.24
CA ASP A 43 19.59 10.39 14.59
C ASP A 43 19.01 9.10 15.17
N GLU A 44 19.56 8.64 16.30
CA GLU A 44 19.13 7.43 16.99
C GLU A 44 17.65 7.48 17.42
N LEU A 45 17.11 8.66 17.76
CA LEU A 45 15.70 8.81 18.09
C LEU A 45 14.79 8.59 16.88
N ASP A 46 15.33 8.76 15.67
CA ASP A 46 14.70 8.39 14.40
C ASP A 46 14.97 6.95 13.96
N SER A 47 15.57 6.11 14.83
CA SER A 47 15.65 4.66 14.66
C SER A 47 14.44 3.94 15.27
N PRO A 48 14.17 2.66 14.92
CA PRO A 48 13.05 1.92 15.52
C PRO A 48 13.28 1.67 17.01
N ARG A 49 14.52 1.39 17.45
CA ARG A 49 14.82 1.21 18.88
C ARG A 49 14.77 2.51 19.67
N GLY A 50 15.17 3.64 19.07
CA GLY A 50 15.03 4.95 19.67
C GLY A 50 13.57 5.32 19.88
N ARG A 51 12.72 5.10 18.86
CA ARG A 51 11.26 5.28 18.98
C ARG A 51 10.64 4.33 20.00
N ILE A 52 11.07 3.06 20.07
CA ILE A 52 10.61 2.14 21.13
C ILE A 52 10.90 2.72 22.52
N TYR A 53 12.09 3.29 22.71
CA TYR A 53 12.44 3.94 23.98
C TYR A 53 11.52 5.13 24.28
N LEU A 54 11.32 6.03 23.31
CA LEU A 54 10.40 7.16 23.45
C LEU A 54 8.97 6.72 23.77
N ILE A 55 8.47 5.68 23.10
CA ILE A 55 7.12 5.15 23.31
C ILE A 55 7.00 4.50 24.69
N LYS A 56 7.97 3.66 25.10
CA LYS A 56 7.99 3.08 26.44
C LYS A 56 7.92 4.16 27.50
N ASP A 57 8.84 5.11 27.39
CA ASP A 57 9.01 6.17 28.36
C ASP A 57 7.72 7.00 28.44
N MET A 58 7.11 7.30 27.29
CA MET A 58 5.82 7.99 27.20
C MET A 58 4.68 7.23 27.90
N LEU A 59 4.51 5.94 27.59
CA LEU A 59 3.40 5.14 28.09
C LEU A 59 3.55 4.75 29.57
N GLU A 60 4.75 4.36 30.02
CA GLU A 60 4.98 3.92 31.40
C GLU A 60 4.75 5.04 32.40
N ASN A 61 5.20 6.24 32.07
CA ASN A 61 5.10 7.39 32.96
C ASN A 61 3.77 8.15 32.81
N ASP A 62 2.84 7.62 32.01
CA ASP A 62 1.55 8.26 31.67
C ASP A 62 1.68 9.76 31.34
N ARG A 63 2.74 10.12 30.61
CA ARG A 63 3.09 11.52 30.38
C ARG A 63 2.32 12.09 29.20
N ASP A 64 2.07 13.39 29.24
CA ASP A 64 1.68 14.09 28.02
C ASP A 64 2.87 14.15 27.04
N PRO A 65 2.65 13.85 25.74
CA PRO A 65 3.73 13.85 24.76
C PRO A 65 4.34 15.24 24.58
N ASP A 66 5.66 15.32 24.56
CA ASP A 66 6.39 16.56 24.29
C ASP A 66 6.71 16.71 22.77
N PRO A 67 7.07 17.92 22.28
CA PRO A 67 7.35 18.14 20.87
C PRO A 67 8.47 17.28 20.26
N LEU A 68 9.47 16.88 21.05
CA LEU A 68 10.58 16.04 20.57
C LEU A 68 10.06 14.62 20.31
N THR A 69 9.36 14.04 21.28
CA THR A 69 8.75 12.71 21.17
C THR A 69 7.81 12.64 19.97
N VAL A 70 6.93 13.64 19.82
CA VAL A 70 5.99 13.73 18.69
C VAL A 70 6.72 13.81 17.35
N THR A 71 7.77 14.62 17.26
CA THR A 71 8.56 14.79 16.03
C THR A 71 9.14 13.46 15.54
N HIS A 72 9.79 12.69 16.42
CA HIS A 72 10.42 11.44 16.02
C HIS A 72 9.40 10.36 15.70
N ILE A 73 8.28 10.28 16.43
CA ILE A 73 7.22 9.30 16.11
C ILE A 73 6.52 9.64 14.79
N ASP A 74 6.27 10.92 14.50
CA ASP A 74 5.68 11.39 13.24
C ASP A 74 6.60 11.18 12.03
N ARG A 75 7.92 11.09 12.24
CA ARG A 75 8.90 10.74 11.19
C ARG A 75 8.95 9.24 10.89
N CYS A 76 8.23 8.39 11.63
CA CYS A 76 8.13 6.98 11.28
C CYS A 76 7.32 6.80 9.98
N LEU A 77 7.88 6.11 8.99
CA LEU A 77 7.16 5.75 7.76
C LEU A 77 6.15 4.62 7.96
N SER A 78 6.19 3.89 9.07
CA SER A 78 5.50 2.59 9.24
C SER A 78 5.79 1.60 8.10
N CYS A 79 7.05 1.57 7.61
CA CYS A 79 7.47 0.66 6.55
C CYS A 79 7.70 -0.79 7.03
N LEU A 80 7.78 -0.99 8.35
CA LEU A 80 7.90 -2.29 9.03
C LEU A 80 9.14 -3.12 8.71
N ALA A 81 10.13 -2.58 7.98
CA ALA A 81 11.42 -3.25 7.76
C ALA A 81 12.09 -3.70 9.08
N CYS A 82 11.92 -2.89 10.13
CA CYS A 82 12.37 -3.20 11.48
C CYS A 82 11.80 -4.52 12.04
N MET A 83 10.54 -4.87 11.72
CA MET A 83 9.91 -6.12 12.18
C MET A 83 10.51 -7.33 11.46
N THR A 84 10.75 -7.21 10.16
CA THR A 84 11.35 -8.30 9.37
C THR A 84 12.78 -8.61 9.81
N THR A 85 13.56 -7.59 10.17
CA THR A 85 14.95 -7.79 10.61
C THR A 85 15.09 -8.10 12.10
N CYS A 86 14.02 -7.98 12.90
CA CYS A 86 14.11 -8.12 14.35
C CYS A 86 14.22 -9.61 14.74
N PRO A 87 15.34 -10.05 15.34
CA PRO A 87 15.48 -11.44 15.79
C PRO A 87 14.54 -11.77 16.96
N SER A 88 14.12 -10.75 17.72
CA SER A 88 13.23 -10.90 18.88
C SER A 88 11.75 -10.84 18.52
N GLY A 89 11.39 -10.64 17.25
CA GLY A 89 9.99 -10.63 16.81
C GLY A 89 9.15 -9.46 17.35
N VAL A 90 9.76 -8.31 17.66
CA VAL A 90 9.05 -7.12 18.15
C VAL A 90 7.99 -6.68 17.13
N ASN A 91 6.71 -6.68 17.54
CA ASN A 91 5.62 -6.18 16.70
C ASN A 91 5.55 -4.65 16.76
N TYR A 92 6.47 -4.00 16.05
CA TYR A 92 6.58 -2.54 16.03
C TYR A 92 5.34 -1.85 15.46
N MET A 93 4.61 -2.50 14.55
CA MET A 93 3.39 -1.97 13.94
C MET A 93 2.36 -1.57 15.00
N HIS A 94 1.97 -2.53 15.86
CA HIS A 94 0.97 -2.27 16.90
C HIS A 94 1.45 -1.28 17.97
N LEU A 95 2.77 -1.24 18.23
CA LEU A 95 3.35 -0.29 19.17
C LEU A 95 3.32 1.16 18.64
N VAL A 96 3.72 1.38 17.39
CA VAL A 96 3.72 2.74 16.81
C VAL A 96 2.31 3.25 16.56
N ASP A 97 1.37 2.37 16.23
CA ASP A 97 -0.03 2.74 16.04
C ASP A 97 -0.67 3.19 17.37
N HIS A 98 -0.45 2.45 18.48
CA HIS A 98 -0.89 2.89 19.81
C HIS A 98 -0.23 4.22 20.21
N ALA A 99 1.06 4.39 19.97
CA ALA A 99 1.75 5.64 20.26
C ALA A 99 1.16 6.85 19.50
N ARG A 100 0.77 6.65 18.24
CA ARG A 100 0.16 7.72 17.43
C ARG A 100 -1.24 8.09 17.91
N GLU A 101 -2.03 7.10 18.31
CA GLU A 101 -3.33 7.35 18.92
C GLU A 101 -3.18 8.13 20.23
N TYR A 102 -2.28 7.69 21.11
CA TYR A 102 -1.97 8.39 22.36
C TYR A 102 -1.56 9.86 22.11
N ILE A 103 -0.72 10.10 21.09
CA ILE A 103 -0.33 11.44 20.67
C ILE A 103 -1.51 12.26 20.14
N GLU A 104 -2.35 11.70 19.27
CA GLU A 104 -3.51 12.43 18.73
C GLU A 104 -4.51 12.84 19.83
N GLN A 105 -4.63 12.03 20.89
CA GLN A 105 -5.52 12.32 22.01
C GLN A 105 -4.94 13.35 23.00
N ARG A 106 -3.65 13.30 23.29
CA ARG A 106 -3.04 14.09 24.38
C ARG A 106 -2.17 15.27 23.93
N TYR A 107 -1.70 15.29 22.68
CA TYR A 107 -0.83 16.37 22.20
C TYR A 107 -1.56 17.42 21.35
N ARG A 108 -1.53 18.68 21.79
CA ARG A 108 -2.11 19.80 21.03
C ARG A 108 -1.13 20.32 19.99
N ARG A 109 -1.23 19.79 18.77
CA ARG A 109 -0.48 20.24 17.60
C ARG A 109 -0.76 21.71 17.23
N PRO A 110 0.20 22.42 16.60
CA PRO A 110 -0.04 23.73 16.00
C PRO A 110 -1.24 23.73 15.05
N TRP A 111 -1.95 24.85 14.96
CA TRP A 111 -3.23 24.92 14.22
C TRP A 111 -3.09 24.56 12.74
N HIS A 112 -1.97 24.90 12.10
CA HIS A 112 -1.72 24.60 10.69
C HIS A 112 -1.52 23.09 10.46
N ASP A 113 -0.83 22.40 11.37
CA ASP A 113 -0.65 20.94 11.30
C ASP A 113 -1.98 20.21 11.52
N ARG A 114 -2.80 20.71 12.46
CA ARG A 114 -4.16 20.20 12.69
C ARG A 114 -5.04 20.39 11.45
N ALA A 115 -5.02 21.58 10.85
CA ALA A 115 -5.78 21.87 9.64
C ALA A 115 -5.35 20.96 8.49
N LEU A 116 -4.04 20.80 8.26
CA LEU A 116 -3.50 19.93 7.23
C LEU A 116 -3.95 18.47 7.43
N ARG A 117 -3.72 17.90 8.63
CA ARG A 117 -4.13 16.52 8.96
C ARG A 117 -5.64 16.32 8.82
N TRP A 118 -6.44 17.31 9.20
CA TRP A 118 -7.89 17.28 9.03
C TRP A 118 -8.29 17.28 7.55
N ILE A 119 -7.70 18.16 6.73
CA ILE A 119 -7.93 18.20 5.28
C ILE A 119 -7.59 16.86 4.65
N LEU A 120 -6.42 16.29 4.97
CA LEU A 120 -5.97 15.00 4.46
C LEU A 120 -6.95 13.87 4.83
N ALA A 121 -7.41 13.83 6.09
CA ALA A 121 -8.39 12.85 6.56
C ALA A 121 -9.75 12.99 5.86
N ARG A 122 -10.16 14.20 5.47
CA ARG A 122 -11.45 14.46 4.81
C ARG A 122 -11.43 14.39 3.29
N ILE A 123 -10.25 14.40 2.67
CA ILE A 123 -10.09 14.36 1.21
C ILE A 123 -9.62 12.99 0.76
N LEU A 124 -8.45 12.52 1.22
CA LEU A 124 -7.79 11.35 0.61
C LEU A 124 -8.59 10.04 0.71
N PRO A 125 -9.28 9.73 1.83
CA PRO A 125 -10.10 8.52 1.92
C PRO A 125 -11.35 8.54 1.03
N TYR A 126 -11.69 9.68 0.42
CA TYR A 126 -12.94 9.90 -0.32
C TYR A 126 -12.65 10.18 -1.80
N PRO A 127 -12.76 9.18 -2.70
CA PRO A 127 -12.30 9.30 -4.09
C PRO A 127 -12.82 10.54 -4.84
N THR A 128 -14.11 10.87 -4.71
CA THR A 128 -14.70 12.05 -5.37
C THR A 128 -14.08 13.35 -4.87
N ARG A 129 -13.88 13.49 -3.55
CA ARG A 129 -13.24 14.68 -2.97
C ARG A 129 -11.78 14.76 -3.37
N PHE A 130 -11.09 13.62 -3.40
CA PHE A 130 -9.70 13.57 -3.81
C PHE A 130 -9.52 13.98 -5.28
N ARG A 131 -10.37 13.49 -6.19
CA ARG A 131 -10.36 13.91 -7.60
C ARG A 131 -10.60 15.41 -7.78
N LEU A 132 -11.53 16.00 -7.02
CA LEU A 132 -11.73 17.44 -7.00
C LEU A 132 -10.49 18.19 -6.51
N ALA A 133 -9.81 17.68 -5.47
CA ALA A 133 -8.56 18.25 -4.99
C ALA A 133 -7.43 18.15 -6.02
N LEU A 134 -7.34 17.05 -6.78
CA LEU A 134 -6.39 16.90 -7.89
C LEU A 134 -6.65 17.91 -9.01
N LEU A 135 -7.92 18.15 -9.35
CA LEU A 135 -8.30 19.18 -10.31
C LEU A 135 -7.90 20.58 -9.82
N GLY A 136 -8.16 20.88 -8.54
CA GLY A 136 -7.70 22.12 -7.90
C GLY A 136 -6.18 22.25 -7.91
N ALA A 137 -5.45 21.17 -7.64
CA ALA A 137 -3.99 21.15 -7.69
C ALA A 137 -3.46 21.44 -9.10
N LYS A 138 -4.12 20.94 -10.16
CA LYS A 138 -3.76 21.25 -11.55
C LYS A 138 -3.90 22.73 -11.87
N ILE A 139 -4.95 23.38 -11.35
CA ILE A 139 -5.17 24.83 -11.49
C ILE A 139 -4.15 25.62 -10.65
N GLY A 140 -3.79 25.12 -9.47
CA GLY A 140 -2.82 25.76 -8.56
C GLY A 140 -1.36 25.61 -8.97
N ARG A 141 -1.01 24.60 -9.78
CA ARG A 141 0.37 24.26 -10.17
C ARG A 141 1.17 25.43 -10.77
N PRO A 142 0.63 26.29 -11.65
CA PRO A 142 1.35 27.47 -12.16
C PRO A 142 1.79 28.44 -11.06
N PHE A 143 1.05 28.50 -9.95
CA PHE A 143 1.29 29.41 -8.84
C PHE A 143 2.18 28.80 -7.73
N ARG A 144 2.77 27.61 -7.94
CA ARG A 144 3.53 26.90 -6.91
C ARG A 144 4.67 27.70 -6.28
N ARG A 145 5.30 28.61 -7.04
CA ARG A 145 6.41 29.46 -6.56
C ARG A 145 5.95 30.50 -5.54
N LEU A 146 4.66 30.82 -5.52
CA LEU A 146 4.06 31.80 -4.61
C LEU A 146 3.61 31.15 -3.29
N ILE A 147 3.61 29.82 -3.18
CA ILE A 147 3.16 29.09 -2.00
C ILE A 147 4.34 28.97 -1.02
N PRO A 148 4.27 29.58 0.17
CA PRO A 148 5.38 29.56 1.13
C PRO A 148 5.54 28.21 1.81
N ASP A 149 4.44 27.48 2.01
CA ASP A 149 4.45 26.18 2.70
C ASP A 149 5.02 25.06 1.82
N ALA A 150 6.10 24.42 2.31
CA ALA A 150 6.81 23.37 1.59
C ALA A 150 5.96 22.10 1.37
N ARG A 151 5.03 21.79 2.28
CA ARG A 151 4.15 20.61 2.18
C ARG A 151 3.09 20.82 1.11
N LEU A 152 2.46 22.00 1.07
CA LEU A 152 1.51 22.36 0.02
C LEU A 152 2.18 22.40 -1.36
N ARG A 153 3.41 22.92 -1.45
CA ARG A 153 4.18 22.89 -2.68
C ARG A 153 4.47 21.45 -3.13
N ALA A 154 4.88 20.58 -2.21
CA ALA A 154 5.10 19.17 -2.49
C ALA A 154 3.82 18.45 -2.97
N MET A 155 2.66 18.76 -2.38
CA MET A 155 1.36 18.24 -2.84
C MET A 155 1.07 18.63 -4.30
N LEU A 156 1.32 19.88 -4.69
CA LEU A 156 1.12 20.34 -6.07
C LEU A 156 2.08 19.67 -7.05
N ASP A 157 3.35 19.50 -6.65
CA ASP A 157 4.36 18.86 -7.50
C ASP A 157 4.07 17.37 -7.70
N MET A 158 3.42 16.72 -6.72
CA MET A 158 3.03 15.31 -6.76
C MET A 158 1.73 15.05 -7.54
N ALA A 159 0.90 16.07 -7.76
CA ALA A 159 -0.32 15.92 -8.52
C ALA A 159 -0.01 15.45 -9.96
N PRO A 160 -0.65 14.36 -10.43
CA PRO A 160 -0.37 13.81 -11.75
C PRO A 160 -0.78 14.81 -12.84
N LYS A 161 -0.06 14.79 -13.97
CA LYS A 161 -0.35 15.67 -15.12
C LYS A 161 -1.72 15.35 -15.75
N HIS A 162 -2.06 14.06 -15.77
CA HIS A 162 -3.31 13.53 -16.26
C HIS A 162 -4.09 12.91 -15.09
N ILE A 163 -5.38 13.22 -14.98
CA ILE A 163 -6.28 12.60 -14.00
C ILE A 163 -7.07 11.55 -14.78
N PRO A 164 -6.96 10.25 -14.44
CA PRO A 164 -7.65 9.20 -15.19
C PRO A 164 -9.17 9.39 -15.11
N PRO A 165 -9.95 8.91 -16.10
CA PRO A 165 -11.41 8.89 -16.00
C PRO A 165 -11.88 8.04 -14.80
N VAL A 166 -13.16 8.15 -14.45
CA VAL A 166 -13.77 7.25 -13.45
C VAL A 166 -14.04 5.91 -14.13
N SER A 167 -13.62 4.79 -13.53
CA SER A 167 -14.05 3.47 -13.97
C SER A 167 -15.36 3.09 -13.30
N ARG A 168 -16.35 2.70 -14.10
CA ARG A 168 -17.62 2.12 -13.60
C ARG A 168 -17.42 0.74 -13.01
N ASN A 169 -16.31 0.07 -13.31
CA ASN A 169 -16.04 -1.24 -12.75
C ASN A 169 -15.73 -1.17 -11.24
N ASP A 170 -15.37 0.02 -10.74
CA ASP A 170 -15.14 0.25 -9.32
C ASP A 170 -16.45 0.46 -8.50
N ASP A 171 -17.61 0.44 -9.16
CA ASP A 171 -18.91 0.55 -8.52
C ASP A 171 -19.44 -0.82 -8.08
N PRO A 172 -20.32 -0.89 -7.06
CA PRO A 172 -20.81 -2.17 -6.55
C PRO A 172 -21.53 -3.02 -7.59
N GLN A 173 -20.93 -4.15 -7.95
CA GLN A 173 -21.43 -5.12 -8.94
C GLN A 173 -20.65 -6.44 -8.84
N SER A 174 -21.07 -7.45 -9.59
CA SER A 174 -20.34 -8.70 -9.77
C SER A 174 -19.97 -8.89 -11.23
N PHE A 175 -18.77 -9.39 -11.47
CA PHE A 175 -18.27 -9.77 -12.80
C PHE A 175 -18.22 -11.29 -12.89
N ALA A 176 -18.91 -11.83 -13.89
CA ALA A 176 -18.94 -13.26 -14.12
C ALA A 176 -17.57 -13.79 -14.59
N PRO A 177 -17.18 -15.02 -14.20
CA PRO A 177 -15.99 -15.67 -14.71
C PRO A 177 -16.11 -15.97 -16.20
N GLN A 178 -14.99 -15.95 -16.92
CA GLN A 178 -14.89 -16.43 -18.29
C GLN A 178 -14.67 -17.95 -18.25
N GLY A 179 -15.77 -18.72 -18.27
CA GLY A 179 -15.74 -20.18 -18.17
C GLY A 179 -16.21 -20.69 -16.80
N PRO A 180 -15.88 -21.94 -16.44
CA PRO A 180 -16.33 -22.54 -15.18
C PRO A 180 -15.84 -21.73 -13.98
N ARG A 181 -16.74 -21.45 -13.04
CA ARG A 181 -16.42 -20.73 -11.80
C ARG A 181 -15.49 -21.58 -10.93
N ARG A 182 -14.25 -21.12 -10.75
CA ARG A 182 -13.23 -21.70 -9.87
C ARG A 182 -13.30 -21.14 -8.45
N LYS A 183 -13.47 -19.81 -8.35
CA LYS A 183 -13.55 -19.08 -7.07
C LYS A 183 -14.51 -17.90 -7.17
N ARG A 184 -15.00 -17.42 -6.03
CA ARG A 184 -15.69 -16.15 -5.87
C ARG A 184 -14.90 -15.26 -4.92
N VAL A 185 -14.49 -14.09 -5.40
CA VAL A 185 -13.57 -13.22 -4.66
C VAL A 185 -14.08 -11.79 -4.59
N ALA A 186 -13.91 -11.14 -3.45
CA ALA A 186 -14.21 -9.71 -3.31
C ALA A 186 -12.98 -8.88 -3.65
N LEU A 187 -13.10 -7.90 -4.54
CA LEU A 187 -12.01 -6.97 -4.86
C LEU A 187 -12.08 -5.71 -3.98
N MET A 188 -11.02 -5.44 -3.24
CA MET A 188 -10.85 -4.14 -2.60
C MET A 188 -10.35 -3.10 -3.62
N THR A 189 -11.24 -2.23 -4.08
CA THR A 189 -10.94 -1.22 -5.11
C THR A 189 -10.07 -0.06 -4.64
N GLY A 190 -9.97 0.16 -3.32
CA GLY A 190 -9.14 1.20 -2.71
C GLY A 190 -9.72 2.62 -2.82
N CYS A 191 -9.15 3.56 -2.06
CA CYS A 191 -9.58 4.97 -2.09
C CYS A 191 -8.73 5.83 -3.04
N ALA A 192 -7.42 5.84 -2.83
CA ALA A 192 -6.49 6.61 -3.66
C ALA A 192 -6.38 6.06 -5.08
N GLN A 193 -6.43 4.73 -5.25
CA GLN A 193 -6.34 4.07 -6.55
C GLN A 193 -7.46 4.53 -7.50
N LYS A 194 -8.72 4.55 -7.04
CA LYS A 194 -9.88 5.08 -7.78
C LYS A 194 -9.73 6.54 -8.25
N ALA A 195 -8.81 7.30 -7.64
CA ALA A 195 -8.53 8.68 -8.04
C ALA A 195 -7.28 8.83 -8.91
N LEU A 196 -6.30 7.93 -8.79
CA LEU A 196 -4.95 8.09 -9.34
C LEU A 196 -4.64 7.12 -10.49
N ASN A 197 -5.18 5.91 -10.48
CA ASN A 197 -5.06 4.94 -11.56
C ASN A 197 -6.18 3.89 -11.45
N THR A 198 -7.20 4.02 -12.29
CA THR A 198 -8.35 3.09 -12.34
C THR A 198 -8.03 1.81 -13.09
N ASP A 199 -7.04 1.83 -13.99
CA ASP A 199 -6.69 0.70 -14.86
C ASP A 199 -6.18 -0.50 -14.07
N ILE A 200 -5.64 -0.28 -12.86
CA ILE A 200 -5.18 -1.35 -11.95
C ILE A 200 -6.35 -2.26 -11.54
N ASN A 201 -7.50 -1.68 -11.16
CA ASN A 201 -8.68 -2.47 -10.81
C ASN A 201 -9.26 -3.16 -12.04
N ASP A 202 -9.32 -2.45 -13.17
CA ASP A 202 -9.82 -3.01 -14.42
C ASP A 202 -8.96 -4.20 -14.89
N ALA A 203 -7.63 -4.10 -14.80
CA ALA A 203 -6.70 -5.19 -15.09
C ALA A 203 -6.85 -6.35 -14.12
N THR A 204 -7.06 -6.07 -12.82
CA THR A 204 -7.30 -7.11 -11.82
C THR A 204 -8.60 -7.88 -12.12
N ILE A 205 -9.68 -7.17 -12.45
CA ILE A 205 -10.98 -7.79 -12.79
C ILE A 205 -10.86 -8.64 -14.06
N ARG A 206 -10.25 -8.10 -15.13
CA ARG A 206 -10.04 -8.85 -16.38
C ARG A 206 -9.23 -10.12 -16.17
N LEU A 207 -8.11 -10.01 -15.45
CA LEU A 207 -7.23 -11.14 -15.19
C LEU A 207 -7.94 -12.22 -14.36
N LEU A 208 -8.56 -11.85 -13.24
CA LEU A 208 -9.22 -12.82 -12.36
C LEU A 208 -10.43 -13.48 -13.03
N THR A 209 -11.26 -12.72 -13.77
CA THR A 209 -12.39 -13.29 -14.50
C THR A 209 -11.93 -14.25 -15.60
N ARG A 210 -10.86 -13.92 -16.34
CA ARG A 210 -10.23 -14.82 -17.32
C ARG A 210 -9.70 -16.10 -16.68
N LEU A 211 -9.26 -16.04 -15.42
CA LEU A 211 -8.78 -17.20 -14.66
C LEU A 211 -9.91 -17.97 -13.95
N GLY A 212 -11.17 -17.67 -14.25
CA GLY A 212 -12.33 -18.39 -13.73
C GLY A 212 -12.85 -17.88 -12.38
N CYS A 213 -12.44 -16.70 -11.93
CA CYS A 213 -13.00 -16.09 -10.73
C CYS A 213 -14.26 -15.26 -11.04
N GLU A 214 -15.31 -15.47 -10.25
CA GLU A 214 -16.34 -14.45 -10.07
C GLU A 214 -15.76 -13.35 -9.19
N VAL A 215 -15.75 -12.10 -9.67
CA VAL A 215 -15.21 -10.96 -8.91
C VAL A 215 -16.35 -10.08 -8.45
N VAL A 216 -16.47 -9.84 -7.14
CA VAL A 216 -17.48 -8.94 -6.57
C VAL A 216 -16.84 -7.66 -6.04
N VAL A 217 -17.40 -6.52 -6.40
CA VAL A 217 -17.15 -5.24 -5.75
C VAL A 217 -18.29 -5.02 -4.75
N ALA A 218 -18.03 -5.30 -3.48
CA ALA A 218 -19.06 -5.34 -2.44
C ALA A 218 -19.68 -3.96 -2.19
N ARG A 219 -21.01 -3.91 -2.05
CA ARG A 219 -21.73 -2.67 -1.72
C ARG A 219 -21.37 -2.22 -0.31
N GLY A 220 -20.94 -0.96 -0.18
CA GLY A 220 -20.58 -0.37 1.11
C GLY A 220 -19.09 -0.47 1.46
N ALA A 221 -18.32 -1.30 0.76
CA ALA A 221 -16.87 -1.33 0.87
C ALA A 221 -16.23 -0.06 0.26
N GLY A 222 -15.11 0.40 0.84
CA GLY A 222 -14.41 1.61 0.44
C GLY A 222 -12.96 1.67 0.92
N CYS A 223 -12.58 2.78 1.58
CA CYS A 223 -11.24 2.94 2.16
C CYS A 223 -10.96 1.87 3.24
N CYS A 224 -9.72 1.36 3.33
CA CYS A 224 -9.29 0.43 4.39
C CYS A 224 -9.03 1.08 5.75
N GLY A 225 -9.07 2.41 5.84
CA GLY A 225 -8.73 3.15 7.07
C GLY A 225 -7.23 3.42 7.27
N ALA A 226 -6.33 2.87 6.43
CA ALA A 226 -4.87 3.06 6.57
C ALA A 226 -4.43 4.52 6.76
N LEU A 227 -4.97 5.42 5.93
CA LEU A 227 -4.52 6.81 5.88
C LEU A 227 -4.80 7.57 7.17
N THR A 228 -5.99 7.38 7.75
CA THR A 228 -6.36 8.00 9.03
C THR A 228 -5.70 7.28 10.20
N HIS A 229 -5.55 5.95 10.13
CA HIS A 229 -4.85 5.16 11.14
C HIS A 229 -3.40 5.64 11.35
N HIS A 230 -2.65 5.81 10.26
CA HIS A 230 -1.27 6.28 10.32
C HIS A 230 -1.11 7.72 10.82
N MET A 231 -2.20 8.50 10.91
CA MET A 231 -2.22 9.82 11.52
C MET A 231 -2.67 9.81 12.99
N GLY A 232 -2.93 8.63 13.58
CA GLY A 232 -3.44 8.47 14.95
C GLY A 232 -4.96 8.64 15.08
N LYS A 233 -5.69 8.76 13.96
CA LYS A 233 -7.14 8.95 13.94
C LYS A 233 -7.88 7.61 13.95
N THR A 234 -7.68 6.82 15.01
CA THR A 234 -8.20 5.45 15.16
C THR A 234 -9.71 5.37 14.96
N GLY A 235 -10.48 6.29 15.54
CA GLY A 235 -11.94 6.32 15.35
C GLY A 235 -12.38 6.48 13.88
N GLU A 236 -11.73 7.35 13.10
CA GLU A 236 -12.03 7.51 11.66
C GLU A 236 -11.59 6.27 10.86
N SER A 237 -10.42 5.69 11.20
CA SER A 237 -9.94 4.44 10.62
C SER A 237 -10.94 3.30 10.85
N HIS A 238 -11.29 3.03 12.10
CA HIS A 238 -12.15 1.94 12.52
C HIS A 238 -13.57 2.11 11.96
N ALA A 239 -14.08 3.34 11.86
CA ALA A 239 -15.38 3.59 11.22
C ALA A 239 -15.39 3.17 9.73
N THR A 240 -14.29 3.38 9.00
CA THR A 240 -14.18 2.92 7.60
C THR A 240 -13.94 1.41 7.51
N ALA A 241 -13.07 0.85 8.34
CA ALA A 241 -12.81 -0.58 8.40
C ALA A 241 -14.07 -1.38 8.75
N ALA A 242 -14.88 -0.92 9.71
CA ALA A 242 -16.15 -1.52 10.09
C ALA A 242 -17.17 -1.57 8.94
N LYS A 243 -17.14 -0.63 8.00
CA LYS A 243 -17.98 -0.69 6.79
C LYS A 243 -17.53 -1.80 5.86
N ASN A 244 -16.23 -1.95 5.66
CA ASN A 244 -15.68 -3.03 4.84
C ASN A 244 -15.95 -4.40 5.49
N ILE A 245 -15.77 -4.51 6.81
CA ILE A 245 -16.04 -5.75 7.56
C ILE A 245 -17.48 -6.19 7.35
N ARG A 246 -18.45 -5.30 7.57
CA ARG A 246 -19.88 -5.61 7.35
C ARG A 246 -20.17 -5.97 5.90
N ALA A 247 -19.68 -5.17 4.94
CA ALA A 247 -19.91 -5.41 3.52
C ALA A 247 -19.36 -6.77 3.06
N TRP A 248 -18.19 -7.18 3.54
CA TRP A 248 -17.61 -8.47 3.18
C TRP A 248 -18.20 -9.63 3.98
N ALA A 249 -18.59 -9.42 5.24
CA ALA A 249 -19.34 -10.41 6.01
C ALA A 249 -20.68 -10.74 5.34
N ASP A 250 -21.41 -9.72 4.86
CA ASP A 250 -22.66 -9.91 4.09
C ASP A 250 -22.42 -10.75 2.83
N GLU A 251 -21.31 -10.53 2.12
CA GLU A 251 -20.93 -11.34 0.95
C GLU A 251 -20.54 -12.79 1.32
N MET A 252 -19.85 -12.96 2.45
CA MET A 252 -19.47 -14.28 2.98
C MET A 252 -20.69 -15.09 3.44
N ASP A 253 -21.66 -14.43 4.08
CA ASP A 253 -22.88 -15.07 4.59
C ASP A 253 -23.92 -15.32 3.48
N GLY A 254 -23.85 -14.57 2.39
CA GLY A 254 -24.69 -14.75 1.21
C GLY A 254 -24.19 -15.85 0.26
N ALA A 255 -23.54 -15.44 -0.83
CA ALA A 255 -23.06 -16.36 -1.87
C ALA A 255 -21.69 -16.99 -1.56
N GLY A 256 -21.08 -16.63 -0.43
CA GLY A 256 -19.75 -17.06 -0.02
C GLY A 256 -18.64 -16.22 -0.66
N LEU A 257 -17.46 -16.23 -0.03
CA LEU A 257 -16.22 -15.70 -0.59
C LEU A 257 -15.07 -16.66 -0.30
N ASP A 258 -14.29 -16.98 -1.32
CA ASP A 258 -13.04 -17.74 -1.19
C ASP A 258 -11.87 -16.84 -0.78
N ALA A 259 -11.92 -15.55 -1.16
CA ALA A 259 -10.89 -14.58 -0.82
C ALA A 259 -11.39 -13.14 -0.89
N ILE A 260 -10.76 -12.26 -0.11
CA ILE A 260 -10.82 -10.80 -0.27
C ILE A 260 -9.48 -10.37 -0.88
N VAL A 261 -9.51 -10.02 -2.16
CA VAL A 261 -8.33 -9.71 -2.96
C VAL A 261 -7.99 -8.23 -2.84
N ILE A 262 -6.74 -7.95 -2.50
CA ILE A 262 -6.20 -6.60 -2.44
C ILE A 262 -5.04 -6.46 -3.43
N ASN A 263 -5.12 -5.46 -4.31
CA ASN A 263 -4.05 -5.14 -5.26
C ASN A 263 -3.17 -3.96 -4.80
N THR A 264 -3.59 -3.18 -3.79
CA THR A 264 -2.74 -2.16 -3.15
C THR A 264 -2.18 -2.70 -1.85
N SER A 265 -0.88 -3.01 -1.83
CA SER A 265 -0.27 -3.67 -0.67
C SER A 265 -0.40 -2.94 0.68
N GLY A 266 -0.50 -1.60 0.69
CA GLY A 266 -0.74 -0.83 1.92
C GLY A 266 -2.14 -1.07 2.49
N CYS A 267 -3.14 -1.23 1.63
CA CYS A 267 -4.47 -1.68 2.04
C CYS A 267 -4.42 -3.12 2.55
N GLY A 268 -3.64 -4.00 1.91
CA GLY A 268 -3.56 -5.40 2.29
C GLY A 268 -2.96 -5.59 3.68
N THR A 269 -1.95 -4.80 4.06
CA THR A 269 -1.42 -4.79 5.43
C THR A 269 -2.49 -4.41 6.45
N MET A 270 -3.34 -3.42 6.16
CA MET A 270 -4.43 -3.02 7.08
C MET A 270 -5.54 -4.06 7.16
N VAL A 271 -6.03 -4.56 6.02
CA VAL A 271 -7.16 -5.50 5.99
C VAL A 271 -6.79 -6.82 6.67
N LYS A 272 -5.56 -7.31 6.48
CA LYS A 272 -5.04 -8.49 7.21
C LYS A 272 -4.88 -8.25 8.72
N ASP A 273 -4.85 -6.99 9.16
CA ASP A 273 -4.74 -6.64 10.59
C ASP A 273 -6.10 -6.31 11.23
N TYR A 274 -7.21 -6.33 10.48
CA TYR A 274 -8.54 -6.02 11.03
C TYR A 274 -8.91 -6.90 12.22
N GLY A 275 -8.56 -8.19 12.20
CA GLY A 275 -8.80 -9.12 13.28
C GLY A 275 -8.08 -8.67 14.56
N HIS A 276 -6.88 -8.10 14.46
CA HIS A 276 -6.22 -7.48 15.60
C HIS A 276 -6.90 -6.17 15.99
N MET A 277 -7.15 -5.27 15.04
CA MET A 277 -7.74 -3.95 15.28
C MET A 277 -9.09 -4.00 16.01
N PHE A 278 -9.92 -5.00 15.71
CA PHE A 278 -11.27 -5.16 16.26
C PHE A 278 -11.39 -6.26 17.32
N ARG A 279 -10.28 -6.86 17.78
CA ARG A 279 -10.29 -8.04 18.69
C ARG A 279 -11.07 -7.86 19.99
N ASN A 280 -11.24 -6.62 20.44
CA ASN A 280 -11.96 -6.25 21.68
C ASN A 280 -13.29 -5.53 21.38
N GLU A 281 -13.76 -5.56 20.13
CA GLU A 281 -14.95 -4.83 19.66
C GLU A 281 -16.07 -5.80 19.29
N ALA A 282 -17.30 -5.27 19.13
CA ALA A 282 -18.46 -6.09 18.75
C ALA A 282 -18.29 -6.82 17.39
N LEU A 283 -17.44 -6.29 16.50
CA LEU A 283 -17.15 -6.88 15.18
C LEU A 283 -15.97 -7.87 15.19
N ALA A 284 -15.45 -8.28 16.35
CA ALA A 284 -14.25 -9.12 16.44
C ALA A 284 -14.33 -10.39 15.58
N GLY A 285 -15.47 -11.09 15.60
CA GLY A 285 -15.69 -12.32 14.83
C GLY A 285 -15.59 -12.09 13.32
N ASP A 286 -16.35 -11.15 12.79
CA ASP A 286 -16.33 -10.83 11.35
C ASP A 286 -15.00 -10.21 10.90
N ALA A 287 -14.36 -9.41 11.75
CA ALA A 287 -13.04 -8.86 11.48
C ALA A 287 -11.97 -9.96 11.35
N ALA A 288 -12.03 -10.98 12.20
CA ALA A 288 -11.16 -12.15 12.11
C ALA A 288 -11.41 -12.94 10.82
N ARG A 289 -12.68 -13.24 10.50
CA ARG A 289 -13.10 -13.90 9.25
C ARG A 289 -12.58 -13.17 8.01
N VAL A 290 -12.73 -11.84 7.97
CA VAL A 290 -12.22 -10.99 6.89
C VAL A 290 -10.70 -11.07 6.78
N SER A 291 -9.98 -11.00 7.90
CA SER A 291 -8.52 -11.03 7.92
C SER A 291 -7.95 -12.36 7.45
N GLU A 292 -8.65 -13.46 7.77
CA GLU A 292 -8.26 -14.82 7.43
C GLU A 292 -8.26 -15.07 5.92
N ILE A 293 -9.29 -14.57 5.21
CA ILE A 293 -9.41 -14.75 3.75
C ILE A 293 -8.85 -13.57 2.94
N ALA A 294 -8.31 -12.55 3.59
CA ALA A 294 -7.68 -11.41 2.92
C ALA A 294 -6.32 -11.81 2.33
N CYS A 295 -6.14 -11.60 1.03
CA CYS A 295 -4.90 -11.91 0.34
C CYS A 295 -4.47 -10.80 -0.63
N ASP A 296 -3.17 -10.68 -0.85
CA ASP A 296 -2.65 -9.89 -1.96
C ASP A 296 -2.98 -10.59 -3.28
N VAL A 297 -3.23 -9.80 -4.31
CA VAL A 297 -3.51 -10.33 -5.65
C VAL A 297 -2.43 -11.30 -6.15
N SER A 298 -1.16 -11.09 -5.78
CA SER A 298 -0.08 -12.01 -6.18
C SER A 298 -0.16 -13.38 -5.51
N GLU A 299 -0.66 -13.48 -4.28
CA GLU A 299 -0.88 -14.76 -3.60
C GLU A 299 -1.95 -15.57 -4.31
N LEU A 300 -3.08 -14.93 -4.63
CA LEU A 300 -4.16 -15.57 -5.37
C LEU A 300 -3.72 -15.97 -6.78
N LEU A 301 -2.94 -15.14 -7.47
CA LEU A 301 -2.45 -15.47 -8.81
C LEU A 301 -1.48 -16.64 -8.81
N VAL A 302 -0.65 -16.82 -7.79
CA VAL A 302 0.18 -18.03 -7.64
C VAL A 302 -0.68 -19.28 -7.53
N GLU A 303 -1.80 -19.22 -6.80
CA GLU A 303 -2.74 -20.34 -6.70
C GLU A 303 -3.50 -20.61 -8.00
N LEU A 304 -3.97 -19.56 -8.66
CA LEU A 304 -4.77 -19.67 -9.89
C LEU A 304 -3.94 -20.08 -11.11
N LEU A 305 -2.65 -19.79 -11.08
CA LEU A 305 -1.67 -20.09 -12.13
C LEU A 305 -0.55 -20.97 -11.56
N PRO A 306 -0.79 -22.26 -11.30
CA PRO A 306 0.25 -23.20 -10.89
C PRO A 306 1.34 -23.37 -11.98
N GLU A 307 2.49 -23.95 -11.63
CA GLU A 307 3.54 -24.25 -12.61
C GLU A 307 3.00 -25.16 -13.73
N GLY A 308 3.34 -24.82 -14.98
CA GLY A 308 2.82 -25.51 -16.17
C GLY A 308 1.40 -25.11 -16.59
N ASP A 309 0.76 -24.14 -15.92
CA ASP A 309 -0.59 -23.69 -16.30
C ASP A 309 -0.65 -23.16 -17.75
N PRO A 310 -1.59 -23.67 -18.58
CA PRO A 310 -1.73 -23.24 -19.97
C PRO A 310 -2.07 -21.76 -20.17
N ALA A 311 -2.56 -21.05 -19.15
CA ALA A 311 -2.82 -19.61 -19.24
C ALA A 311 -1.53 -18.80 -19.41
N PHE A 312 -0.39 -19.32 -18.92
CA PHE A 312 0.96 -18.82 -19.24
C PHE A 312 1.57 -19.53 -20.46
N THR A 313 0.78 -20.23 -21.27
CA THR A 313 1.22 -20.74 -22.59
C THR A 313 0.36 -20.21 -23.74
N ARG A 314 -0.88 -19.80 -23.46
CA ARG A 314 -1.82 -19.19 -24.41
C ARG A 314 -1.67 -17.68 -24.41
N ASN A 315 -0.81 -17.18 -25.29
CA ASN A 315 -0.67 -15.75 -25.50
C ASN A 315 -1.81 -15.21 -26.37
N THR A 316 -2.63 -14.32 -25.84
CA THR A 316 -3.75 -13.69 -26.59
C THR A 316 -3.64 -12.17 -26.67
N ALA A 317 -2.55 -11.58 -26.15
CA ALA A 317 -2.36 -10.14 -26.15
C ALA A 317 -1.86 -9.63 -27.51
N LYS A 318 -2.44 -8.52 -27.97
CA LYS A 318 -2.28 -7.97 -29.33
C LYS A 318 -1.22 -6.87 -29.44
N SER A 319 -0.14 -6.96 -28.70
CA SER A 319 0.95 -5.97 -28.80
C SER A 319 2.25 -6.53 -28.25
N GLU A 320 3.35 -6.15 -28.90
CA GLU A 320 4.75 -6.55 -28.69
C GLU A 320 5.30 -6.36 -27.25
N ILE A 321 4.67 -6.92 -26.21
CA ILE A 321 5.44 -7.34 -25.03
C ILE A 321 6.46 -8.32 -25.56
N ALA A 322 7.76 -8.11 -25.41
CA ALA A 322 8.71 -9.22 -25.56
C ALA A 322 8.61 -10.05 -26.87
N GLY A 323 8.04 -9.51 -27.96
CA GLY A 323 7.72 -10.29 -29.16
C GLY A 323 6.54 -11.27 -29.07
N ILE A 324 5.45 -11.00 -28.34
CA ILE A 324 4.30 -11.92 -28.20
C ILE A 324 3.26 -11.95 -29.34
N ASP A 325 3.54 -11.29 -30.46
CA ASP A 325 3.04 -11.78 -31.75
C ASP A 325 3.72 -13.12 -32.13
N ALA A 326 4.75 -13.54 -31.38
CA ALA A 326 5.32 -14.87 -31.46
C ALA A 326 4.31 -15.91 -30.93
N PRO A 327 4.22 -17.06 -31.60
CA PRO A 327 3.34 -18.16 -31.21
C PRO A 327 3.66 -18.79 -29.83
N ALA A 328 4.69 -18.32 -29.11
CA ALA A 328 5.10 -18.81 -27.80
C ALA A 328 5.66 -17.67 -26.92
N ILE A 329 5.54 -17.82 -25.59
CA ILE A 329 6.13 -16.92 -24.59
C ILE A 329 7.66 -17.10 -24.59
N PRO A 330 8.47 -16.01 -24.55
CA PRO A 330 9.92 -16.13 -24.47
C PRO A 330 10.35 -16.98 -23.28
N PRO A 331 11.47 -17.70 -23.36
CA PRO A 331 12.02 -18.38 -22.20
C PRO A 331 12.17 -17.42 -21.02
N GLU A 332 11.95 -17.94 -19.80
CA GLU A 332 12.03 -17.15 -18.57
C GLU A 332 13.28 -16.26 -18.55
N GLY A 333 13.07 -14.95 -18.35
CA GLY A 333 14.16 -13.98 -18.25
C GLY A 333 14.72 -13.44 -19.57
N GLN A 334 14.13 -13.79 -20.73
CA GLN A 334 14.54 -13.27 -22.04
C GLN A 334 13.68 -12.10 -22.56
N GLY A 335 12.58 -11.76 -21.88
CA GLY A 335 11.75 -10.60 -22.19
C GLY A 335 12.28 -9.27 -21.62
N PRO A 336 11.49 -8.18 -21.73
CA PRO A 336 11.87 -6.85 -21.29
C PRO A 336 12.35 -6.81 -19.85
N VAL A 337 13.27 -5.90 -19.60
CA VAL A 337 13.90 -5.73 -18.29
C VAL A 337 12.96 -4.99 -17.36
N VAL A 338 12.44 -5.69 -16.35
CA VAL A 338 11.55 -5.12 -15.33
C VAL A 338 12.32 -4.92 -14.03
N ALA A 339 12.54 -3.67 -13.64
CA ALA A 339 13.00 -3.36 -12.29
C ALA A 339 11.84 -3.45 -11.30
N TYR A 340 11.87 -4.46 -10.44
CA TYR A 340 10.82 -4.69 -9.47
C TYR A 340 11.05 -3.88 -8.18
N HIS A 341 10.08 -3.02 -7.85
CA HIS A 341 10.03 -2.35 -6.56
C HIS A 341 9.19 -3.15 -5.56
N ALA A 342 9.88 -3.81 -4.63
CA ALA A 342 9.25 -4.47 -3.49
C ALA A 342 8.67 -3.42 -2.52
N ALA A 343 7.37 -3.13 -2.62
CA ALA A 343 6.69 -2.22 -1.71
C ALA A 343 6.85 -2.69 -0.25
N CYS A 344 7.22 -1.81 0.67
CA CYS A 344 7.53 -2.17 2.06
C CYS A 344 6.32 -2.80 2.79
N SER A 345 5.11 -2.31 2.52
CA SER A 345 3.86 -2.90 3.02
C SER A 345 3.66 -4.35 2.59
N LEU A 346 4.11 -4.71 1.38
CA LEU A 346 4.02 -6.08 0.86
C LEU A 346 5.06 -7.00 1.52
N GLN A 347 6.34 -6.63 1.44
CA GLN A 347 7.45 -7.49 1.88
C GLN A 347 7.60 -7.58 3.40
N HIS A 348 7.21 -6.54 4.15
CA HIS A 348 7.39 -6.49 5.60
C HIS A 348 6.06 -6.57 6.36
N GLY A 349 5.04 -5.84 5.90
CA GLY A 349 3.72 -5.89 6.51
C GLY A 349 3.01 -7.21 6.25
N GLN A 350 2.86 -7.57 4.96
CA GLN A 350 2.21 -8.83 4.57
C GLN A 350 3.17 -10.02 4.48
N LYS A 351 4.49 -9.78 4.56
CA LYS A 351 5.55 -10.80 4.45
C LYS A 351 5.61 -11.53 3.09
N ILE A 352 5.08 -10.91 2.03
CA ILE A 352 5.07 -11.46 0.67
C ILE A 352 6.29 -10.92 -0.09
N LYS A 353 7.21 -11.81 -0.47
CA LYS A 353 8.50 -11.43 -1.05
C LYS A 353 8.68 -11.88 -2.50
N SER A 354 8.49 -13.17 -2.78
CA SER A 354 8.84 -13.76 -4.08
C SER A 354 7.68 -13.78 -5.07
N ALA A 355 6.44 -14.03 -4.61
CA ALA A 355 5.26 -14.26 -5.47
C ALA A 355 5.12 -13.27 -6.65
N PRO A 356 5.18 -11.92 -6.46
CA PRO A 356 5.12 -11.00 -7.59
C PRO A 356 6.26 -11.17 -8.61
N LYS A 357 7.49 -11.42 -8.13
CA LYS A 357 8.67 -11.59 -8.97
C LYS A 357 8.61 -12.91 -9.74
N ASP A 358 8.20 -13.97 -9.07
CA ASP A 358 8.08 -15.30 -9.67
C ASP A 358 7.01 -15.30 -10.76
N LEU A 359 5.85 -14.66 -10.53
CA LEU A 359 4.82 -14.46 -11.54
C LEU A 359 5.33 -13.65 -12.76
N LEU A 360 6.07 -12.56 -12.54
CA LEU A 360 6.62 -11.76 -13.63
C LEU A 360 7.67 -12.54 -14.44
N LYS A 361 8.55 -13.29 -13.79
CA LYS A 361 9.54 -14.13 -14.48
C LYS A 361 8.85 -15.21 -15.33
N ARG A 362 7.86 -15.89 -14.76
CA ARG A 362 7.04 -16.90 -15.45
C ARG A 362 6.25 -16.32 -16.63
N ALA A 363 5.87 -15.05 -16.54
CA ALA A 363 5.28 -14.30 -17.64
C ALA A 363 6.29 -13.89 -18.74
N GLY A 364 7.57 -14.29 -18.62
CA GLY A 364 8.63 -14.06 -19.61
C GLY A 364 9.50 -12.83 -19.35
N PHE A 365 9.22 -12.02 -18.31
CA PHE A 365 10.00 -10.80 -18.03
C PHE A 365 11.36 -11.09 -17.39
N ARG A 366 12.37 -10.28 -17.74
CA ARG A 366 13.65 -10.28 -17.01
C ARG A 366 13.57 -9.40 -15.77
N VAL A 367 13.27 -10.00 -14.64
CA VAL A 367 13.10 -9.28 -13.36
C VAL A 367 14.45 -8.98 -12.71
N VAL A 368 14.70 -7.71 -12.43
CA VAL A 368 15.87 -7.21 -11.69
C VAL A 368 15.44 -6.43 -10.46
N GLU A 369 16.24 -6.46 -9.39
CA GLU A 369 15.94 -5.74 -8.14
C GLU A 369 16.96 -4.64 -7.89
N PRO A 370 16.53 -3.46 -7.37
CA PRO A 370 17.45 -2.39 -7.02
C PRO A 370 18.33 -2.80 -5.83
N ALA A 371 19.48 -2.13 -5.68
CA ALA A 371 20.20 -2.15 -4.41
C ALA A 371 19.30 -1.65 -3.26
N ASP A 372 19.48 -2.22 -2.07
CA ASP A 372 18.67 -1.93 -0.88
C ASP A 372 17.16 -2.03 -1.15
N SER A 373 16.73 -3.11 -1.81
CA SER A 373 15.34 -3.35 -2.19
C SER A 373 14.35 -3.30 -1.02
N HIS A 374 14.82 -3.59 0.19
CA HIS A 374 14.07 -3.51 1.45
C HIS A 374 13.72 -2.08 1.90
N LEU A 375 14.41 -1.05 1.39
CA LEU A 375 14.15 0.32 1.81
C LEU A 375 12.94 0.94 1.11
N CYS A 376 12.15 1.67 1.90
CA CYS A 376 10.96 2.39 1.45
C CYS A 376 11.26 3.44 0.37
N CYS A 377 10.32 3.65 -0.55
CA CYS A 377 10.38 4.70 -1.58
C CYS A 377 10.12 6.12 -1.02
N GLY A 378 9.66 6.24 0.22
CA GLY A 378 9.34 7.52 0.88
C GLY A 378 7.90 7.98 0.74
N SER A 379 7.00 7.23 0.08
CA SER A 379 5.56 7.59 -0.03
C SER A 379 4.80 7.43 1.29
N ALA A 380 4.70 6.19 1.78
CA ALA A 380 4.07 5.78 3.04
C ALA A 380 2.77 6.52 3.41
N GLY A 381 1.75 6.39 2.55
CA GLY A 381 0.44 7.01 2.79
C GLY A 381 0.50 8.53 2.64
N THR A 382 0.39 9.25 3.75
CA THR A 382 0.50 10.72 3.79
C THR A 382 1.91 11.21 4.11
N TYR A 383 2.86 10.31 4.35
CA TYR A 383 4.20 10.67 4.83
C TYR A 383 4.93 11.63 3.89
N ASN A 384 4.90 11.39 2.58
CA ASN A 384 5.53 12.28 1.60
C ASN A 384 4.96 13.71 1.61
N LEU A 385 3.74 13.90 2.10
CA LEU A 385 3.11 15.21 2.27
C LEU A 385 3.48 15.85 3.61
N MET A 386 3.63 15.05 4.66
CA MET A 386 3.94 15.52 6.02
C MET A 386 5.44 15.74 6.25
N GLN A 387 6.29 14.97 5.56
CA GLN A 387 7.75 14.92 5.69
C GLN A 387 8.45 15.01 4.31
N PRO A 388 8.20 16.08 3.52
CA PRO A 388 8.60 16.15 2.11
C PRO A 388 10.12 16.06 1.90
N GLU A 389 10.94 16.62 2.79
CA GLU A 389 12.40 16.61 2.65
C GLU A 389 13.00 15.21 2.80
N ILE A 390 12.59 14.46 3.84
CA ILE A 390 13.05 13.09 4.05
C ILE A 390 12.52 12.20 2.93
N SER A 391 11.26 12.38 2.55
CA SER A 391 10.63 11.65 1.45
C SER A 391 11.37 11.85 0.12
N ALA A 392 11.80 13.08 -0.19
CA ALA A 392 12.58 13.37 -1.40
C ALA A 392 13.91 12.62 -1.42
N LYS A 393 14.68 12.63 -0.33
CA LYS A 393 15.94 11.88 -0.23
C LYS A 393 15.74 10.37 -0.44
N LEU A 394 14.68 9.80 0.13
CA LEU A 394 14.34 8.38 -0.04
C LEU A 394 13.93 8.06 -1.48
N LYS A 395 13.14 8.95 -2.11
CA LYS A 395 12.75 8.83 -3.51
C LYS A 395 13.97 8.85 -4.43
N ASP A 396 14.83 9.85 -4.29
CA ASP A 396 16.00 10.03 -5.15
C ASP A 396 16.96 8.83 -5.07
N ARG A 397 17.15 8.30 -3.85
CA ARG A 397 17.91 7.06 -3.67
C ARG A 397 17.25 5.89 -4.39
N LYS A 398 15.94 5.70 -4.22
CA LYS A 398 15.22 4.55 -4.80
C LYS A 398 15.24 4.59 -6.33
N ILE A 399 15.01 5.76 -6.93
CA ILE A 399 15.04 5.94 -8.38
C ILE A 399 16.44 5.61 -8.91
N ARG A 400 17.48 6.19 -8.31
CA ARG A 400 18.87 5.92 -8.70
C ARG A 400 19.21 4.43 -8.68
N THR A 401 18.79 3.68 -7.66
CA THR A 401 19.11 2.25 -7.57
C THR A 401 18.26 1.37 -8.49
N LEU A 402 17.05 1.83 -8.88
CA LEU A 402 16.25 1.19 -9.92
C LEU A 402 16.85 1.43 -11.31
N GLU A 403 17.15 2.68 -11.65
CA GLU A 403 17.72 3.09 -12.95
C GLU A 403 19.11 2.50 -13.20
N ALA A 404 19.90 2.31 -12.14
CA ALA A 404 21.20 1.63 -12.23
C ALA A 404 21.13 0.18 -12.77
N LYS A 405 19.93 -0.41 -12.85
CA LYS A 405 19.72 -1.73 -13.46
C LYS A 405 19.40 -1.66 -14.96
N ALA A 406 19.39 -0.46 -15.55
CA ALA A 406 18.99 -0.19 -16.93
C ALA A 406 17.68 -0.90 -17.32
N PRO A 407 16.59 -0.76 -16.53
CA PRO A 407 15.33 -1.39 -16.87
C PRO A 407 14.61 -0.63 -17.98
N GLU A 408 13.70 -1.33 -18.66
CA GLU A 408 12.76 -0.73 -19.60
C GLU A 408 11.46 -0.31 -18.88
N ILE A 409 11.12 -0.99 -17.78
CA ILE A 409 9.88 -0.83 -17.04
C ILE A 409 10.16 -0.96 -15.53
N ILE A 410 9.48 -0.16 -14.71
CA ILE A 410 9.44 -0.34 -13.25
C ILE A 410 8.09 -0.91 -12.85
N ALA A 411 8.08 -2.02 -12.10
CA ALA A 411 6.85 -2.64 -11.59
C ALA A 411 6.72 -2.51 -10.07
N ALA A 412 5.52 -2.21 -9.57
CA ALA A 412 5.24 -2.13 -8.13
C ALA A 412 3.81 -2.60 -7.78
N GLY A 413 3.62 -3.13 -6.56
CA GLY A 413 2.31 -3.56 -6.04
C GLY A 413 1.62 -2.52 -5.13
N ASN A 414 1.83 -1.22 -5.37
CA ASN A 414 1.30 -0.16 -4.51
C ASN A 414 1.21 1.18 -5.25
N ILE A 415 0.00 1.71 -5.38
CA ILE A 415 -0.24 2.99 -6.08
C ILE A 415 0.55 4.17 -5.48
N GLY A 416 0.72 4.24 -4.16
CA GLY A 416 1.51 5.30 -3.52
C GLY A 416 2.99 5.22 -3.89
N CYS A 417 3.54 4.00 -3.99
CA CYS A 417 4.91 3.79 -4.46
C CYS A 417 5.05 4.16 -5.95
N MET A 418 4.07 3.78 -6.78
CA MET A 418 4.08 4.11 -8.20
C MET A 418 4.09 5.62 -8.43
N MET A 419 3.21 6.37 -7.74
CA MET A 419 3.16 7.83 -7.85
C MET A 419 4.44 8.50 -7.35
N GLN A 420 5.00 8.01 -6.25
CA GLN A 420 6.25 8.54 -5.70
C GLN A 420 7.42 8.33 -6.66
N ILE A 421 7.61 7.11 -7.16
CA ILE A 421 8.71 6.77 -8.07
C ILE A 421 8.53 7.45 -9.42
N GLY A 422 7.33 7.35 -10.02
CA GLY A 422 7.01 7.95 -11.32
C GLY A 422 7.08 9.47 -11.34
N SER A 423 7.06 10.14 -10.18
CA SER A 423 7.28 11.59 -10.10
C SER A 423 8.73 12.04 -10.32
N GLY A 424 9.68 11.11 -10.39
CA GLY A 424 11.11 11.43 -10.51
C GLY A 424 11.89 10.63 -11.54
N THR A 425 11.23 9.86 -12.41
CA THR A 425 11.85 9.11 -13.50
C THR A 425 11.01 9.25 -14.77
N GLU A 426 11.66 9.16 -15.92
CA GLU A 426 11.00 9.10 -17.23
C GLU A 426 10.67 7.67 -17.65
N LEU A 427 11.15 6.67 -16.89
CA LEU A 427 10.79 5.27 -17.13
C LEU A 427 9.32 5.03 -16.79
N PRO A 428 8.61 4.19 -17.56
CA PRO A 428 7.24 3.86 -17.25
C PRO A 428 7.16 3.04 -15.95
N VAL A 429 6.25 3.47 -15.07
CA VAL A 429 5.95 2.79 -13.80
C VAL A 429 4.56 2.20 -13.88
N VAL A 430 4.47 0.87 -13.81
CA VAL A 430 3.22 0.10 -13.94
C VAL A 430 2.97 -0.78 -12.73
N HIS A 431 1.71 -1.14 -12.53
CA HIS A 431 1.35 -2.11 -11.51
C HIS A 431 1.71 -3.52 -11.97
N THR A 432 2.17 -4.38 -11.04
CA THR A 432 2.48 -5.78 -11.35
C THR A 432 1.30 -6.50 -12.03
N VAL A 433 0.07 -6.25 -11.57
CA VAL A 433 -1.14 -6.87 -12.13
C VAL A 433 -1.42 -6.43 -13.57
N GLU A 434 -1.04 -5.21 -13.97
CA GLU A 434 -1.23 -4.73 -15.34
C GLU A 434 -0.29 -5.48 -16.30
N LEU A 435 0.95 -5.72 -15.87
CA LEU A 435 1.90 -6.55 -16.64
C LEU A 435 1.44 -8.00 -16.77
N LEU A 436 0.88 -8.58 -15.70
CA LEU A 436 0.37 -9.95 -15.71
C LEU A 436 -0.93 -10.08 -16.52
N ASP A 437 -1.83 -9.11 -16.43
CA ASP A 437 -3.01 -9.03 -17.29
C ASP A 437 -2.57 -8.98 -18.76
N TRP A 438 -1.66 -8.06 -19.10
CA TRP A 438 -1.12 -7.93 -20.46
C TRP A 438 -0.46 -9.21 -20.95
N ALA A 439 0.42 -9.83 -20.16
CA ALA A 439 1.11 -11.07 -20.53
C ALA A 439 0.18 -12.28 -20.72
N THR A 440 -1.06 -12.21 -20.24
CA THR A 440 -2.05 -13.30 -20.33
C THR A 440 -3.26 -12.96 -21.20
N GLY A 441 -3.20 -11.87 -21.99
CA GLY A 441 -4.25 -11.54 -22.97
C GLY A 441 -4.94 -10.19 -22.80
N GLY A 442 -4.60 -9.45 -21.74
CA GLY A 442 -5.10 -8.09 -21.50
C GLY A 442 -4.52 -7.05 -22.46
N PRO A 443 -5.05 -5.82 -22.45
CA PRO A 443 -4.49 -4.72 -23.20
C PRO A 443 -3.12 -4.30 -22.65
N ARG A 444 -2.33 -3.63 -23.49
CA ARG A 444 -1.08 -3.00 -23.06
C ARG A 444 -1.36 -1.95 -21.98
N PRO A 445 -0.61 -1.93 -20.87
CA PRO A 445 -0.75 -0.90 -19.85
C PRO A 445 -0.57 0.50 -20.47
N PRO A 446 -1.48 1.46 -20.24
CA PRO A 446 -1.41 2.77 -20.88
C PRO A 446 -0.11 3.53 -20.61
N ALA A 447 0.53 3.30 -19.45
CA ALA A 447 1.82 3.92 -19.13
C ALA A 447 2.97 3.47 -20.03
N LEU A 448 2.81 2.40 -20.81
CA LEU A 448 3.80 1.90 -21.78
C LEU A 448 3.60 2.45 -23.19
N ASP A 449 2.55 3.24 -23.42
CA ASP A 449 2.33 3.94 -24.68
C ASP A 449 3.11 5.26 -24.63
N ARG A 450 4.15 5.38 -25.47
CA ARG A 450 5.11 6.50 -25.46
C ARG A 450 4.48 7.84 -25.85
N ASP A 451 3.37 7.82 -26.56
CA ASP A 451 2.60 9.00 -26.94
C ASP A 451 1.34 9.02 -26.07
N GLY A 452 1.24 10.00 -25.17
CA GLY A 452 0.11 10.18 -24.24
C GLY A 452 -1.26 10.48 -24.89
N THR A 453 -1.56 9.87 -26.04
CA THR A 453 -2.75 10.02 -26.89
C THR A 453 -3.63 8.78 -26.95
N SER A 454 -3.21 7.65 -26.38
CA SER A 454 -4.01 6.43 -26.31
C SER A 454 -4.93 6.49 -25.07
N ALA A 455 -5.95 7.36 -25.14
CA ALA A 455 -7.16 7.15 -24.34
C ALA A 455 -7.89 5.94 -24.92
N GLN A 456 -7.36 4.73 -24.69
CA GLN A 456 -8.12 3.52 -24.96
C GLN A 456 -9.36 3.57 -24.07
N SER A 457 -10.52 3.60 -24.71
CA SER A 457 -11.81 3.48 -24.04
C SER A 457 -11.76 2.24 -23.16
N VAL A 458 -11.81 2.41 -21.83
CA VAL A 458 -11.98 1.31 -20.87
C VAL A 458 -13.11 0.43 -21.40
N PRO A 459 -12.85 -0.83 -21.80
CA PRO A 459 -13.91 -1.70 -22.25
C PRO A 459 -14.92 -1.84 -21.11
N MET A 460 -16.16 -1.44 -21.34
CA MET A 460 -17.24 -1.74 -20.40
C MET A 460 -17.43 -3.26 -20.41
N LEU A 461 -16.94 -3.94 -19.39
CA LEU A 461 -17.23 -5.34 -19.13
C LEU A 461 -18.67 -5.37 -18.60
N ARG A 462 -19.65 -5.54 -19.50
CA ARG A 462 -21.06 -5.73 -19.15
C ARG A 462 -21.39 -7.20 -19.01
#